data_AF-A0A1N6XZX6-F1
#
_entry.id   AF-A0A1N6XZX6-F1
#
_cell.length_a   1.000
_cell.length_b   1.000
_cell.length_c   1.000
_cell.angle_alpha   90.00
_cell.angle_beta   90.00
_cell.angle_gamma   90.00
#
_symmetry.space_group_name_H-M   'P 1'
#
loop_
_entity.id
_entity.type
_entity.pdbx_description
1 polymer ?
#
loop_
_entity_poly.entity_id
_entity_poly.type
_entity_poly.pdbx_seq_one_letter_code
_entity_poly.pdbx_strand_id
1 'polypeptide(L)'
;MIEPDHPKLSISRQCELLDISRATYYYEQRESRAEADLEDLKRILEVLREIPFYGYRKISRALMGEHPHLTRKRVRRIMRRY
;
A
#
# COMPACT_ATOMS: atom_id res chain seq x y z
N MET A 1 0.24 25.13 -11.07
CA MET A 1 0.14 24.58 -9.70
C MET A 1 -1.26 24.89 -9.19
N ILE A 2 -1.93 23.98 -8.47
CA ILE A 2 -3.28 24.23 -7.91
C ILE A 2 -3.12 24.79 -6.49
N GLU A 3 -3.80 25.90 -6.21
CA GLU A 3 -3.79 26.61 -4.93
C GLU A 3 -5.17 26.47 -4.24
N PRO A 4 -5.28 25.66 -3.17
CA PRO A 4 -6.55 25.46 -2.46
C PRO A 4 -7.14 26.77 -1.88
N ASP A 5 -6.27 27.68 -1.44
CA ASP A 5 -6.64 28.95 -0.79
C ASP A 5 -6.77 30.13 -1.76
N HIS A 6 -6.88 29.86 -3.08
CA HIS A 6 -6.96 30.92 -4.06
C HIS A 6 -8.24 31.77 -3.86
N PRO A 7 -8.13 33.09 -3.66
CA PRO A 7 -9.24 33.95 -3.20
C PRO A 7 -10.37 34.18 -4.23
N LYS A 8 -10.29 33.57 -5.43
CA LYS A 8 -11.17 33.87 -6.58
C LYS A 8 -11.47 32.66 -7.45
N LEU A 9 -10.61 31.64 -7.47
CA LEU A 9 -10.72 30.48 -8.35
C LEU A 9 -10.87 29.22 -7.51
N SER A 10 -11.95 28.47 -7.73
CA SER A 10 -12.11 27.15 -7.09
C SER A 10 -11.10 26.15 -7.64
N ILE A 11 -10.78 25.11 -6.85
CA ILE A 11 -9.96 23.96 -7.28
C ILE A 11 -10.48 23.38 -8.60
N SER A 12 -11.81 23.32 -8.79
CA SER A 12 -12.41 22.81 -10.03
C SER A 12 -12.07 23.68 -11.24
N ARG A 13 -12.12 25.00 -11.11
CA ARG A 13 -11.77 25.92 -12.19
C ARG A 13 -10.27 25.90 -12.48
N GLN A 14 -9.45 25.77 -11.45
CA GLN A 14 -8.00 25.64 -11.60
C GLN A 14 -7.62 24.32 -12.32
N CYS A 15 -8.29 23.20 -12.00
CA CYS A 15 -8.11 21.93 -12.70
C CYS A 15 -8.49 22.04 -14.18
N GLU A 16 -9.62 22.69 -14.48
CA GLU A 16 -10.10 22.92 -15.85
C GLU A 16 -9.12 23.78 -16.66
N LEU A 17 -8.60 24.86 -16.07
CA LEU A 17 -7.61 25.74 -16.71
C LEU A 17 -6.25 25.04 -16.96
N LEU A 18 -5.91 24.07 -16.12
CA LEU A 18 -4.67 23.29 -16.22
C LEU A 18 -4.83 22.00 -17.04
N ASP A 19 -6.02 21.76 -17.62
CA ASP A 19 -6.38 20.54 -18.37
C ASP A 19 -6.06 19.24 -17.61
N ILE A 20 -6.27 19.25 -16.29
CA ILE A 20 -6.09 18.07 -15.42
C ILE A 20 -7.39 17.67 -14.76
N SER A 21 -7.56 16.37 -14.56
CA SER A 21 -8.74 15.86 -13.85
C SER A 21 -8.70 16.27 -12.38
N ARG A 22 -9.86 16.63 -11.81
CA ARG A 22 -9.99 16.85 -10.35
C ARG A 22 -9.58 15.63 -9.54
N ALA A 23 -9.76 14.43 -10.10
CA ALA A 23 -9.35 13.18 -9.47
C ALA A 23 -7.83 13.12 -9.28
N THR A 24 -7.06 13.65 -10.24
CA THR A 24 -5.60 13.77 -10.15
C THR A 24 -5.18 14.69 -9.00
N TYR A 25 -5.90 15.80 -8.79
CA TYR A 25 -5.60 16.72 -7.68
C TYR A 25 -5.82 16.08 -6.31
N TYR A 26 -6.92 15.34 -6.13
CA TYR A 26 -7.19 14.62 -4.88
C TYR A 26 -6.49 13.26 -4.78
N TYR A 27 -5.74 12.85 -5.80
CA TYR A 27 -5.06 11.57 -5.78
C TYR A 27 -3.83 11.68 -4.89
N GLU A 28 -3.98 11.23 -3.65
CA GLU A 28 -2.85 10.99 -2.76
C GLU A 28 -2.21 9.65 -3.12
N GLN A 29 -0.90 9.68 -3.42
CA GLN A 29 -0.13 8.46 -3.62
C GLN A 29 -0.25 7.61 -2.35
N ARG A 30 -0.65 6.34 -2.49
CA ARG A 30 -0.91 5.42 -1.36
C ARG A 30 0.37 4.97 -0.64
N GLU A 31 1.18 5.91 -0.17
CA GLU A 31 2.49 5.68 0.43
C GLU A 31 2.38 4.90 1.74
N SER A 32 1.40 5.23 2.58
CA SER A 32 1.12 4.52 3.85
C SER A 32 0.85 3.03 3.67
N ARG A 33 0.24 2.63 2.54
CA ARG A 33 -0.01 1.22 2.22
C ARG A 33 1.25 0.51 1.73
N ALA A 34 2.17 1.23 1.11
CA ALA A 34 3.45 0.67 0.66
C ALA A 34 4.36 0.37 1.87
N GLU A 35 4.44 1.28 2.83
CA GLU A 35 5.25 1.09 4.05
C GLU A 35 4.79 -0.12 4.87
N ALA A 36 3.48 -0.24 5.12
CA ALA A 36 2.93 -1.39 5.84
C ALA A 36 3.14 -2.71 5.09
N ASP A 37 3.07 -2.71 3.76
CA ASP A 37 3.34 -3.90 2.95
C ASP A 37 4.83 -4.29 2.98
N LEU A 38 5.75 -3.33 3.06
CA LEU A 38 7.20 -3.59 3.18
C LEU A 38 7.54 -4.25 4.52
N GLU A 39 6.94 -3.77 5.60
CA GLU A 39 7.18 -4.30 6.94
C GLU A 39 6.66 -5.73 7.08
N ASP A 40 5.52 -6.02 6.46
CA ASP A 40 5.00 -7.39 6.34
C ASP A 40 5.85 -8.27 5.41
N LEU A 41 6.41 -7.71 4.34
CA LEU A 41 7.31 -8.42 3.43
C LEU A 41 8.58 -8.87 4.16
N LYS A 42 9.19 -8.01 4.99
CA LYS A 42 10.38 -8.38 5.78
C LYS A 42 10.14 -9.61 6.66
N ARG A 43 9.01 -9.64 7.37
CA ARG A 43 8.60 -10.79 8.21
C ARG A 43 8.40 -12.07 7.40
N ILE A 44 7.79 -11.95 6.21
CA ILE A 44 7.62 -13.09 5.31
C ILE A 44 8.98 -13.62 4.84
N LEU A 45 9.92 -12.72 4.50
CA LEU A 45 11.26 -13.10 4.09
C LEU A 45 12.06 -13.72 5.24
N GLU A 46 11.89 -13.26 6.48
CA GLU A 46 12.48 -13.90 7.67
C GLU A 46 12.09 -15.37 7.77
N VAL A 47 10.80 -15.69 7.66
CA VAL A 47 10.33 -17.08 7.68
C VAL A 47 10.88 -17.89 6.50
N LEU A 48 11.00 -17.28 5.32
CA LEU A 48 11.55 -17.95 4.14
C LEU A 48 13.06 -18.16 4.22
N ARG A 49 13.81 -17.29 4.91
CA ARG A 49 15.25 -17.50 5.15
C ARG A 49 15.47 -18.74 6.00
N GLU A 50 14.65 -18.94 7.03
CA GLU A 50 14.71 -20.13 7.87
C GLU A 50 14.14 -21.37 7.16
N ILE A 51 13.05 -21.20 6.40
CA ILE A 51 12.32 -22.31 5.78
C ILE A 51 11.90 -21.97 4.33
N PRO A 52 12.80 -22.14 3.34
CA PRO A 52 12.62 -21.59 1.99
C PRO A 52 11.51 -22.25 1.15
N PHE A 53 11.07 -23.44 1.53
CA PHE A 53 10.02 -24.19 0.81
C PHE A 53 8.59 -23.90 1.32
N TYR A 54 8.43 -22.95 2.25
CA TYR A 54 7.10 -22.60 2.77
C TYR A 54 6.32 -21.74 1.78
N GLY A 55 5.16 -22.24 1.35
CA GLY A 55 4.16 -21.42 0.68
C GLY A 55 3.37 -20.53 1.65
N TYR A 56 2.66 -19.53 1.12
CA TYR A 56 1.91 -18.51 1.89
C TYR A 56 0.98 -19.07 2.99
N ARG A 57 0.44 -20.28 2.81
CA ARG A 57 -0.41 -20.94 3.82
C ARG A 57 0.36 -21.34 5.08
N LYS A 58 1.60 -21.83 4.91
CA LYS A 58 2.47 -22.23 6.01
C LYS A 58 3.10 -20.99 6.68
N ILE A 59 3.52 -20.02 5.89
CA ILE A 59 4.03 -18.73 6.39
C ILE A 59 2.98 -18.02 7.26
N SER A 60 1.74 -17.90 6.79
CA SER A 60 0.68 -17.27 7.58
C SER A 60 0.38 -18.01 8.89
N ARG A 61 0.58 -19.33 8.95
CA ARG A 61 0.43 -20.09 10.21
C ARG A 61 1.60 -19.83 11.16
N ALA A 62 2.83 -19.78 10.64
CA ALA A 62 4.02 -19.48 11.44
C ALA A 62 3.94 -18.08 12.08
N LEU A 63 3.44 -17.10 11.34
CA LEU A 63 3.35 -15.71 11.80
C LEU A 63 2.06 -15.39 12.59
N MET A 64 1.10 -16.32 12.68
CA MET A 64 -0.22 -16.01 13.25
C MET A 64 -0.19 -15.63 14.73
N GLY A 65 0.72 -16.22 15.51
CA GLY A 65 0.83 -15.97 16.94
C GLY A 65 1.36 -14.57 17.25
N GLU A 66 2.38 -14.12 16.51
CA GLU A 66 3.07 -12.84 16.74
C GLU A 66 2.46 -11.70 15.91
N HIS A 67 1.87 -12.03 14.76
CA HIS A 67 1.35 -11.07 13.79
C HIS A 67 -0.04 -11.48 13.28
N PRO A 68 -1.10 -11.29 14.09
CA PRO A 68 -2.47 -11.70 13.76
C PRO A 68 -3.02 -11.07 12.46
N HIS A 69 -2.51 -9.90 12.06
CA HIS A 69 -2.89 -9.23 10.82
C HIS A 69 -2.38 -9.94 9.56
N LEU A 70 -1.35 -10.79 9.67
CA LEU A 70 -0.78 -11.59 8.58
C LEU A 70 -1.62 -12.83 8.24
N THR A 71 -2.87 -12.57 7.90
CA THR A 71 -3.81 -13.60 7.43
C THR A 71 -3.33 -14.24 6.12
N ARG A 72 -3.85 -15.45 5.81
CA ARG A 72 -3.54 -16.15 4.55
C ARG A 72 -3.78 -15.29 3.31
N LYS A 73 -4.83 -14.45 3.33
CA LYS A 73 -5.15 -13.52 2.23
C LYS A 73 -4.09 -12.43 2.10
N ARG A 74 -3.64 -11.86 3.22
CA ARG A 74 -2.64 -10.79 3.26
C ARG A 74 -1.27 -11.30 2.82
N VAL A 75 -0.79 -12.40 3.39
CA VAL A 75 0.50 -13.02 3.00
C VAL A 75 0.50 -13.38 1.51
N ARG A 76 -0.58 -14.00 1.01
CA ARG A 76 -0.72 -14.31 -0.43
C ARG A 76 -0.65 -13.06 -1.31
N ARG A 77 -1.28 -11.96 -0.88
CA ARG A 77 -1.27 -10.69 -1.62
C ARG A 77 0.14 -10.13 -1.70
N ILE A 78 0.86 -10.13 -0.57
CA ILE A 78 2.21 -9.56 -0.50
C ILE A 78 3.19 -10.38 -1.35
N MET A 79 3.23 -11.71 -1.19
CA MET A 79 4.07 -12.62 -2.00
C MET A 79 3.73 -12.66 -3.50
N ARG A 80 2.62 -12.06 -3.92
CA ARG A 80 2.26 -11.93 -5.36
C ARG A 80 2.65 -10.57 -5.93
N ARG A 81 2.76 -9.59 -5.05
CA ARG A 81 3.08 -8.20 -5.40
C ARG A 81 4.60 -8.01 -5.51
N TYR A 82 5.36 -8.78 -4.71
CA TYR A 82 6.82 -8.85 -4.65
C TYR A 82 7.24 -10.29 -4.87
#